data_AF-A0A955A1U2-F1
#
_entry.id   AF-A0A955A1U2-F1
#
_cell.length_a   1.000
_cell.length_b   1.000
_cell.length_c   1.000
_cell.angle_alpha   90.00
_cell.angle_beta   90.00
_cell.angle_gamma   90.00
#
_symmetry.space_group_name_H-M   'P 1'
#
loop_
_entity.id
_entity.type
_entity.pdbx_description
1 polymer ?
#
loop_
_entity_poly.entity_id
_entity_poly.type
_entity_poly.pdbx_seq_one_letter_code
_entity_poly.pdbx_strand_id
1 'polypeptide(L)'
;MKLKATFVLSLLAGCALFSTPVMAQADTAVAPAAPKVRTDLPKATDIFEKSMKAYGGRDKINGIKTLRTVMSAEMMGTSVSMDNAWQRDGGRRVIMTMPMGKQEMGSDGKVAWMNNPMGGYTLLDGDMADQVNGQAEMYMIVLDPITQMKKQNSKADTIGKETFNDHDCYVIQITEEDGDTSRVFYDVETSKVLGVKSGSEPEITTVSFKDWKNVDGIQFFHTMEMVGPQMPMPMVFSMTDIQVNTLDADYFAMPAEVKKLADEKAASKSDSDNGEIKLSDLNENGRALAEMQLKAILLQSPTAAQLKEVVSGLEQGLGYMPADQKKVYEYMIQELKKEIAKKG
;
A
#
# COMPACT_ATOMS: atom_id res chain seq x y z
N MET A 1 13.27 -0.11 6.37
CA MET A 1 12.33 0.26 7.45
C MET A 1 11.00 -0.38 7.08
N LYS A 2 10.25 -0.90 8.05
CA LYS A 2 9.22 -1.94 7.85
C LYS A 2 7.97 -1.43 7.11
N LEU A 3 7.40 -2.28 6.25
CA LEU A 3 6.10 -2.10 5.57
C LEU A 3 5.07 -1.54 6.55
N LYS A 4 4.50 -0.36 6.26
CA LYS A 4 3.33 0.16 6.96
C LYS A 4 2.11 -0.51 6.34
N ALA A 5 1.64 -1.56 6.98
CA ALA A 5 0.68 -2.48 6.39
C ALA A 5 -0.73 -2.29 6.96
N THR A 6 -1.18 -1.04 7.20
CA THR A 6 -2.54 -0.73 7.70
C THR A 6 -3.59 -1.43 6.85
N PHE A 7 -4.01 -2.63 7.23
CA PHE A 7 -4.93 -3.44 6.45
C PHE A 7 -6.34 -3.16 6.97
N VAL A 8 -7.30 -3.19 6.06
CA VAL A 8 -8.73 -2.88 6.22
C VAL A 8 -9.13 -1.45 5.83
N LEU A 9 -8.35 -0.40 6.13
CA LEU A 9 -8.73 0.99 5.75
C LEU A 9 -7.88 1.64 4.65
N SER A 10 -6.69 1.11 4.34
CA SER A 10 -5.89 1.59 3.20
C SER A 10 -6.55 1.34 1.84
N LEU A 11 -7.58 0.48 1.80
CA LEU A 11 -8.30 0.08 0.59
C LEU A 11 -9.21 1.15 -0.02
N LEU A 12 -9.39 2.30 0.64
CA LEU A 12 -10.13 3.45 0.09
C LEU A 12 -9.45 4.80 0.25
N ALA A 13 -8.21 4.85 0.75
CA ALA A 13 -7.42 6.08 0.81
C ALA A 13 -6.76 6.42 -0.55
N GLY A 14 -7.48 6.21 -1.64
CA GLY A 14 -7.17 6.81 -2.94
C GLY A 14 -7.50 8.30 -3.00
N CYS A 15 -7.53 9.03 -1.88
CA CYS A 15 -7.59 10.50 -1.81
C CYS A 15 -7.53 10.99 -0.34
N ALA A 16 -6.34 11.00 0.28
CA ALA A 16 -6.00 11.88 1.41
C ALA A 16 -4.51 11.80 1.77
N LEU A 17 -3.62 12.14 0.83
CA LEU A 17 -2.22 12.43 1.16
C LEU A 17 -2.11 13.84 1.75
N PHE A 18 -2.61 14.09 2.96
CA PHE A 18 -2.13 15.18 3.84
C PHE A 18 -2.65 14.91 5.26
N SER A 19 -1.93 14.10 6.03
CA SER A 19 -2.00 14.15 7.50
C SER A 19 -0.58 14.40 7.98
N THR A 20 -0.34 15.60 8.50
CA THR A 20 0.89 15.94 9.19
C THR A 20 1.09 14.98 10.37
N PRO A 21 2.32 14.54 10.67
CA PRO A 21 2.57 13.77 11.88
C PRO A 21 2.28 14.68 13.08
N VAL A 22 1.22 14.36 13.83
CA VAL A 22 1.11 14.81 15.22
C VAL A 22 2.24 14.11 15.96
N MET A 23 3.20 14.89 16.48
CA MET A 23 4.18 14.35 17.41
C MET A 23 3.42 13.82 18.62
N ALA A 24 3.34 12.49 18.71
CA ALA A 24 2.82 11.82 19.89
C ALA A 24 3.72 12.17 21.08
N GLN A 25 3.18 12.92 22.03
CA GLN A 25 3.71 12.99 23.37
C GLN A 25 3.63 11.57 23.95
N ALA A 26 4.77 11.06 24.43
CA ALA A 26 4.87 9.78 25.09
C ALA A 26 4.20 9.84 26.47
N ASP A 27 2.86 9.77 26.48
CA ASP A 27 2.15 9.29 27.65
C ASP A 27 2.28 7.77 27.65
N THR A 28 2.75 7.23 28.78
CA THR A 28 2.86 5.80 29.04
C THR A 28 1.47 5.17 29.07
N ALA A 29 0.91 4.91 27.89
CA ALA A 29 -0.30 4.13 27.72
C ALA A 29 0.03 2.66 28.03
N VAL A 30 -0.61 2.13 29.07
CA VAL A 30 -0.62 0.70 29.37
C VAL A 30 -1.19 -0.01 28.14
N ALA A 31 -0.40 -0.87 27.50
CA ALA A 31 -0.86 -1.66 26.36
C ALA A 31 -2.17 -2.39 26.73
N PRO A 32 -3.23 -2.30 25.91
CA PRO A 32 -4.47 -3.03 26.15
C PRO A 32 -4.15 -4.52 26.31
N ALA A 33 -4.69 -5.16 27.35
CA ALA A 33 -4.51 -6.59 27.56
C ALA A 33 -4.99 -7.35 26.31
N ALA A 34 -4.13 -8.23 25.78
CA ALA A 34 -4.48 -9.08 24.64
C ALA A 34 -5.79 -9.84 24.95
N PRO A 35 -6.78 -9.82 24.04
CA PRO A 35 -8.03 -10.54 24.28
C PRO A 35 -7.74 -12.03 24.48
N LYS A 36 -8.49 -12.64 25.39
CA LYS A 36 -8.37 -14.08 25.64
C LYS A 36 -8.93 -14.85 24.44
N VAL A 37 -8.07 -15.59 23.74
CA VAL A 37 -8.47 -16.55 22.70
C VAL A 37 -9.49 -17.54 23.28
N ARG A 38 -10.60 -17.73 22.58
CA ARG A 38 -11.69 -18.62 23.00
C ARG A 38 -11.47 -20.03 22.47
N THR A 39 -11.14 -20.96 23.36
CA THR A 39 -10.88 -22.37 23.01
C THR A 39 -12.14 -23.21 22.85
N ASP A 40 -13.29 -22.70 23.30
CA ASP A 40 -14.61 -23.30 23.14
C ASP A 40 -15.31 -22.93 21.82
N LEU A 41 -14.71 -22.01 21.04
CA LEU A 41 -15.17 -21.59 19.73
C LEU A 41 -14.29 -22.19 18.61
N PRO A 42 -14.78 -22.29 17.37
CA PRO A 42 -13.95 -22.70 16.24
C PRO A 42 -12.73 -21.79 16.07
N LYS A 43 -11.60 -22.38 15.66
CA LYS A 43 -10.39 -21.61 15.39
C LYS A 43 -10.61 -20.67 14.21
N ALA A 44 -9.90 -19.55 14.20
CA ALA A 44 -9.96 -18.58 13.11
C ALA A 44 -9.69 -19.24 11.75
N THR A 45 -8.71 -20.16 11.68
CA THR A 45 -8.39 -20.94 10.48
C THR A 45 -9.58 -21.76 9.97
N ASP A 46 -10.33 -22.40 10.87
CA ASP A 46 -11.48 -23.22 10.50
C ASP A 46 -12.63 -22.36 9.98
N ILE A 47 -12.82 -21.17 10.57
CA ILE A 47 -13.81 -20.18 10.12
C ILE A 47 -13.42 -19.69 8.72
N PHE A 48 -12.16 -19.28 8.51
CA PHE A 48 -11.68 -18.85 7.20
C PHE A 48 -11.85 -19.93 6.14
N GLU A 49 -11.53 -21.20 6.43
CA GLU A 49 -11.73 -22.29 5.48
C GLU A 49 -13.21 -22.49 5.12
N LYS A 50 -14.12 -22.36 6.09
CA LYS A 50 -15.57 -22.38 5.83
C LYS A 50 -15.99 -21.19 4.97
N SER A 51 -15.47 -20.00 5.22
CA SER A 51 -15.73 -18.81 4.41
C SER A 51 -15.25 -18.99 2.97
N MET A 52 -14.02 -19.48 2.76
CA MET A 52 -13.50 -19.78 1.42
C MET A 52 -14.41 -20.77 0.66
N LYS A 53 -14.95 -21.79 1.35
CA LYS A 53 -15.93 -22.71 0.77
C LYS A 53 -17.23 -22.00 0.41
N ALA A 54 -17.75 -21.15 1.31
CA ALA A 54 -18.95 -20.35 1.06
C ALA A 54 -18.79 -19.38 -0.12
N TYR A 55 -17.56 -18.93 -0.40
CA TYR A 55 -17.28 -18.04 -1.53
C TYR A 55 -17.08 -18.73 -2.87
N GLY A 56 -17.09 -20.06 -2.96
CA GLY A 56 -16.88 -20.79 -4.22
C GLY A 56 -15.76 -21.83 -4.19
N GLY A 57 -15.03 -21.92 -3.08
CA GLY A 57 -14.00 -22.94 -2.84
C GLY A 57 -12.60 -22.51 -3.29
N ARG A 58 -11.60 -23.16 -2.67
CA ARG A 58 -10.18 -22.83 -2.82
C ARG A 58 -9.71 -22.88 -4.28
N ASP A 59 -10.17 -23.85 -5.06
CA ASP A 59 -9.75 -24.01 -6.45
C ASP A 59 -10.19 -22.85 -7.34
N LYS A 60 -11.44 -22.38 -7.19
CA LYS A 60 -11.93 -21.22 -7.95
C LYS A 60 -11.22 -19.94 -7.55
N ILE A 61 -11.04 -19.71 -6.25
CA ILE A 61 -10.34 -18.53 -5.73
C ILE A 61 -8.87 -18.51 -6.17
N ASN A 62 -8.21 -19.68 -6.16
CA ASN A 62 -6.84 -19.80 -6.68
C ASN A 62 -6.76 -19.66 -8.21
N GLY A 63 -7.84 -19.99 -8.92
CA GLY A 63 -7.97 -19.82 -10.36
C GLY A 63 -8.12 -18.37 -10.83
N ILE A 64 -8.34 -17.40 -9.93
CA ILE A 64 -8.41 -15.97 -10.27
C ILE A 64 -6.99 -15.48 -10.61
N LYS A 65 -6.72 -15.32 -11.90
CA LYS A 65 -5.49 -14.73 -12.45
C LYS A 65 -5.62 -13.23 -12.63
N THR A 66 -6.79 -12.77 -13.07
CA THR A 66 -7.13 -11.33 -13.13
C THR A 66 -8.50 -11.07 -12.53
N LEU A 67 -8.66 -9.90 -11.92
CA LEU A 67 -9.92 -9.42 -11.39
C LEU A 67 -10.06 -7.94 -11.72
N ARG A 68 -11.15 -7.57 -12.41
CA ARG A 68 -11.56 -6.18 -12.59
C ARG A 68 -12.84 -5.93 -11.81
N THR A 69 -12.88 -4.85 -11.04
CA THR A 69 -14.02 -4.44 -10.23
C THR A 69 -14.26 -2.95 -10.43
N VAL A 70 -15.50 -2.58 -10.76
CA VAL A 70 -15.90 -1.19 -10.92
C VAL A 70 -16.91 -0.86 -9.83
N MET A 71 -16.58 0.11 -8.99
CA MET A 71 -17.44 0.57 -7.90
C MET A 71 -17.77 2.05 -8.06
N SER A 72 -18.97 2.44 -7.67
CA SER A 72 -19.41 3.83 -7.62
C SER A 72 -19.85 4.20 -6.21
N ALA A 73 -19.51 5.42 -5.78
CA ALA A 73 -20.01 6.02 -4.56
C ALA A 73 -20.49 7.45 -4.83
N GLU A 74 -21.35 7.96 -3.96
CA GLU A 74 -21.73 9.37 -3.94
C GLU A 74 -21.10 10.05 -2.72
N MET A 75 -20.37 11.13 -2.95
CA MET A 75 -19.67 11.91 -1.94
C MET A 75 -20.11 13.37 -2.05
N MET A 76 -20.81 13.90 -1.05
CA MET A 76 -21.19 15.33 -1.00
C MET A 76 -21.90 15.82 -2.29
N GLY A 77 -22.79 14.98 -2.85
CA GLY A 77 -23.51 15.27 -4.10
C GLY A 77 -22.68 15.07 -5.38
N THR A 78 -21.49 14.50 -5.26
CA THR A 78 -20.59 14.17 -6.38
C THR A 78 -20.47 12.66 -6.54
N SER A 79 -20.72 12.14 -7.74
CA SER A 79 -20.47 10.73 -8.04
C SER A 79 -18.97 10.50 -8.30
N VAL A 80 -18.44 9.46 -7.66
CA VAL A 80 -17.07 8.97 -7.84
C VAL A 80 -17.15 7.54 -8.33
N SER A 81 -16.42 7.21 -9.39
CA SER A 81 -16.28 5.85 -9.90
C SER A 81 -14.84 5.38 -9.74
N MET A 82 -14.65 4.14 -9.33
CA MET A 82 -13.34 3.50 -9.16
C MET A 82 -13.31 2.21 -9.96
N ASP A 83 -12.42 2.14 -10.94
CA ASP A 83 -12.14 0.95 -11.75
C ASP A 83 -10.82 0.34 -11.28
N ASN A 84 -10.90 -0.79 -10.60
CA ASN A 84 -9.75 -1.52 -10.08
C ASN A 84 -9.52 -2.76 -10.94
N ALA A 85 -8.31 -2.91 -11.45
CA ALA A 85 -7.83 -4.11 -12.10
C ALA A 85 -6.64 -4.66 -11.34
N TRP A 86 -6.65 -5.98 -11.17
CA TRP A 86 -5.60 -6.74 -10.52
C TRP A 86 -5.21 -7.95 -11.35
N GLN A 87 -3.91 -8.26 -11.33
CA GLN A 87 -3.34 -9.50 -11.82
C GLN A 87 -2.50 -10.17 -10.72
N ARG A 88 -2.64 -11.49 -10.60
CA ARG A 88 -1.97 -12.31 -9.57
C ARG A 88 -0.46 -12.17 -9.58
N ASP A 89 0.13 -11.97 -10.75
CA ASP A 89 1.57 -11.89 -10.96
C ASP A 89 2.13 -10.45 -10.78
N GLY A 90 1.34 -9.53 -10.24
CA GLY A 90 1.80 -8.20 -9.79
C GLY A 90 1.21 -7.01 -10.55
N GLY A 91 0.50 -7.25 -11.66
CA GLY A 91 -0.17 -6.20 -12.43
C GLY A 91 -1.27 -5.51 -11.63
N ARG A 92 -1.29 -4.17 -11.69
CA ARG A 92 -2.23 -3.30 -11.01
C ARG A 92 -2.62 -2.12 -11.87
N ARG A 93 -3.90 -1.77 -11.85
CA ARG A 93 -4.39 -0.51 -12.43
C ARG A 93 -5.62 -0.05 -11.69
N VAL A 94 -5.61 1.17 -11.18
CA VAL A 94 -6.70 1.79 -10.46
C VAL A 94 -6.99 3.13 -11.11
N ILE A 95 -8.20 3.31 -11.61
CA ILE A 95 -8.65 4.56 -12.23
C ILE A 95 -9.81 5.09 -11.39
N MET A 96 -9.57 6.21 -10.72
CA MET A 96 -10.61 6.97 -10.04
C MET A 96 -11.10 8.09 -10.95
N THR A 97 -12.39 8.09 -11.26
CA THR A 97 -13.05 9.14 -12.05
C THR A 97 -13.90 10.01 -11.13
N MET A 98 -13.63 11.31 -11.17
CA MET A 98 -14.35 12.37 -10.46
C MET A 98 -14.72 13.48 -11.46
N PRO A 99 -15.64 14.41 -11.15
CA PRO A 99 -15.95 15.53 -12.05
C PRO A 99 -14.75 16.39 -12.43
N MET A 100 -13.75 16.49 -11.54
CA MET A 100 -12.53 17.26 -11.76
C MET A 100 -11.50 16.56 -12.65
N GLY A 101 -11.71 15.29 -13.00
CA GLY A 101 -10.82 14.52 -13.86
C GLY A 101 -10.63 13.07 -13.42
N LYS A 102 -9.69 12.41 -14.08
CA LYS A 102 -9.31 11.02 -13.80
C LYS A 102 -7.95 10.96 -13.13
N GLN A 103 -7.89 10.37 -11.96
CA GLN A 103 -6.65 9.98 -11.31
C GLN A 103 -6.38 8.51 -11.63
N GLU A 104 -5.14 8.19 -11.98
CA GLU A 104 -4.73 6.82 -12.28
C GLU A 104 -3.55 6.43 -11.37
N MET A 105 -3.53 5.18 -10.95
CA MET A 105 -2.38 4.55 -10.31
C MET A 105 -2.21 3.18 -10.94
N GLY A 106 -0.98 2.75 -11.18
CA GLY A 106 -0.74 1.47 -11.80
C GLY A 106 0.63 0.90 -11.49
N SER A 107 0.78 -0.38 -11.80
CA SER A 107 2.05 -1.08 -11.80
C SER A 107 2.02 -2.27 -12.75
N ASP A 108 3.13 -2.53 -13.42
CA ASP A 108 3.36 -3.75 -14.18
C ASP A 108 4.04 -4.86 -13.33
N GLY A 109 4.12 -4.64 -12.01
CA GLY A 109 4.83 -5.48 -11.05
C GLY A 109 6.30 -5.12 -10.85
N LYS A 110 6.86 -4.20 -11.66
CA LYS A 110 8.25 -3.71 -11.56
C LYS A 110 8.32 -2.21 -11.41
N VAL A 111 7.59 -1.49 -12.25
CA VAL A 111 7.49 -0.03 -12.26
C VAL A 111 6.09 0.34 -11.81
N ALA A 112 6.01 1.11 -10.74
CA ALA A 112 4.77 1.70 -10.27
C ALA A 112 4.69 3.18 -10.69
N TRP A 113 3.50 3.64 -11.01
CA TRP A 113 3.25 5.02 -11.43
C TRP A 113 1.94 5.55 -10.86
N MET A 114 1.83 6.86 -10.86
CA MET A 114 0.56 7.55 -10.66
C MET A 114 0.40 8.67 -11.68
N ASN A 115 -0.84 9.06 -11.96
CA ASN A 115 -1.20 10.17 -12.79
C ASN A 115 -2.09 11.12 -12.00
N ASN A 116 -1.66 12.36 -11.84
CA ASN A 116 -2.47 13.41 -11.27
C ASN A 116 -3.09 14.23 -12.42
N PRO A 117 -4.42 14.48 -12.46
CA PRO A 117 -5.09 15.29 -13.48
C PRO A 117 -4.40 16.62 -13.81
N MET A 118 -3.75 17.26 -12.84
CA MET A 118 -3.04 18.53 -13.02
C MET A 118 -1.53 18.38 -13.25
N GLY A 119 -0.94 17.25 -12.86
CA GLY A 119 0.52 17.04 -12.80
C GLY A 119 1.06 16.04 -13.83
N GLY A 120 0.19 15.28 -14.49
CA GLY A 120 0.59 14.19 -15.37
C GLY A 120 1.14 12.98 -14.61
N TYR A 121 1.85 12.12 -15.35
CA TYR A 121 2.43 10.88 -14.81
C TYR A 121 3.70 11.14 -14.00
N THR A 122 3.83 10.41 -12.89
CA THR A 122 5.04 10.32 -12.08
C THR A 122 5.36 8.85 -11.78
N LEU A 123 6.65 8.54 -11.67
CA LEU A 123 7.11 7.24 -11.19
C LEU A 123 7.05 7.20 -9.67
N LEU A 124 6.61 6.07 -9.13
CA LEU A 124 6.66 5.78 -7.71
C LEU A 124 7.94 5.00 -7.41
N ASP A 125 8.52 5.22 -6.23
CA ASP A 125 9.73 4.56 -5.76
C ASP A 125 9.62 4.15 -4.30
N GLY A 126 10.53 3.28 -3.86
CA GLY A 126 10.67 2.86 -2.47
C GLY A 126 9.36 2.32 -1.90
N ASP A 127 9.05 2.72 -0.67
CA ASP A 127 7.87 2.26 0.06
C ASP A 127 6.55 2.46 -0.70
N MET A 128 6.42 3.53 -1.50
CA MET A 128 5.20 3.78 -2.29
C MET A 128 5.07 2.79 -3.45
N ALA A 129 6.17 2.50 -4.15
CA ALA A 129 6.16 1.49 -5.21
C ALA A 129 5.89 0.10 -4.63
N ASP A 130 6.55 -0.24 -3.52
CA ASP A 130 6.35 -1.52 -2.83
C ASP A 130 4.89 -1.67 -2.35
N GLN A 131 4.28 -0.59 -1.87
CA GLN A 131 2.88 -0.57 -1.48
C GLN A 131 1.94 -0.81 -2.68
N VAL A 132 2.18 -0.18 -3.84
CA VAL A 132 1.35 -0.41 -5.03
C VAL A 132 1.52 -1.84 -5.55
N ASN A 133 2.75 -2.33 -5.58
CA ASN A 133 3.10 -3.66 -6.08
C ASN A 133 2.60 -4.79 -5.17
N GLY A 134 2.74 -4.60 -3.85
CA GLY A 134 2.47 -5.60 -2.83
C GLY A 134 1.02 -5.63 -2.35
N GLN A 135 0.23 -4.58 -2.60
CA GLN A 135 -1.17 -4.57 -2.20
C GLN A 135 -1.94 -5.69 -2.89
N ALA A 136 -2.83 -6.35 -2.13
CA ALA A 136 -3.82 -7.29 -2.64
C ALA A 136 -5.08 -6.51 -3.11
N GLU A 137 -5.88 -7.12 -4.00
CA GLU A 137 -7.18 -6.53 -4.35
C GLU A 137 -8.12 -6.82 -3.17
N MET A 138 -9.05 -5.91 -2.87
CA MET A 138 -9.89 -6.01 -1.68
C MET A 138 -10.65 -7.32 -1.56
N TYR A 139 -11.18 -7.83 -2.67
CA TYR A 139 -11.85 -9.11 -2.72
C TYR A 139 -10.86 -10.24 -2.52
N MET A 140 -9.62 -10.15 -2.99
CA MET A 140 -8.63 -11.21 -2.71
C MET A 140 -8.25 -11.32 -1.23
N ILE A 141 -8.39 -10.24 -0.47
CA ILE A 141 -8.25 -10.25 1.00
C ILE A 141 -9.40 -10.99 1.65
N VAL A 142 -10.61 -10.71 1.20
CA VAL A 142 -11.83 -11.30 1.73
C VAL A 142 -11.99 -12.77 1.30
N LEU A 143 -11.63 -13.09 0.06
CA LEU A 143 -11.78 -14.41 -0.53
C LEU A 143 -10.69 -15.40 -0.07
N ASP A 144 -9.46 -14.95 0.14
CA ASP A 144 -8.35 -15.80 0.61
C ASP A 144 -7.59 -15.18 1.79
N PRO A 145 -8.26 -15.01 2.96
CA PRO A 145 -7.65 -14.38 4.12
C PRO A 145 -6.44 -15.16 4.62
N ILE A 146 -6.42 -16.49 4.48
CA ILE A 146 -5.31 -17.35 4.93
C ILE A 146 -4.02 -17.00 4.18
N THR A 147 -4.08 -16.90 2.85
CA THR A 147 -2.89 -16.57 2.05
C THR A 147 -2.45 -15.13 2.31
N GLN A 148 -3.38 -14.17 2.44
CA GLN A 148 -2.99 -12.78 2.69
C GLN A 148 -2.33 -12.60 4.06
N MET A 149 -2.90 -13.15 5.13
CA MET A 149 -2.28 -13.06 6.46
C MET A 149 -0.88 -13.69 6.50
N LYS A 150 -0.67 -14.81 5.78
CA LYS A 150 0.67 -15.42 5.66
C LYS A 150 1.67 -14.49 4.98
N LYS A 151 1.26 -13.77 3.93
CA LYS A 151 2.11 -12.78 3.25
C LYS A 151 2.46 -11.60 4.15
N GLN A 152 1.54 -11.24 5.05
CA GLN A 152 1.66 -10.07 5.93
C GLN A 152 2.17 -10.40 7.33
N ASN A 153 2.47 -11.67 7.59
CA ASN A 153 2.90 -12.15 8.90
C ASN A 153 1.92 -11.77 10.04
N SER A 154 0.62 -11.71 9.72
CA SER A 154 -0.44 -11.36 10.66
C SER A 154 -0.92 -12.59 11.44
N LYS A 155 -1.44 -12.36 12.63
CA LYS A 155 -2.08 -13.38 13.50
C LYS A 155 -3.59 -13.21 13.49
N ALA A 156 -4.31 -14.31 13.68
CA ALA A 156 -5.75 -14.33 13.76
C ALA A 156 -6.24 -15.20 14.91
N ASP A 157 -7.01 -14.61 15.81
CA ASP A 157 -7.51 -15.25 17.01
C ASP A 157 -9.04 -15.10 17.10
N THR A 158 -9.76 -16.21 17.31
CA THR A 158 -11.20 -16.14 17.59
C THR A 158 -11.39 -15.68 19.04
N ILE A 159 -11.91 -14.48 19.22
CA ILE A 159 -12.02 -13.81 20.54
C ILE A 159 -13.43 -13.88 21.13
N GLY A 160 -14.44 -14.23 20.33
CA GLY A 160 -15.80 -14.32 20.85
C GLY A 160 -16.89 -14.56 19.80
N LYS A 161 -18.12 -14.40 20.27
CA LYS A 161 -19.32 -14.25 19.46
C LYS A 161 -19.98 -12.93 19.83
N GLU A 162 -20.36 -12.15 18.83
CA GLU A 162 -21.05 -10.87 19.00
C GLU A 162 -22.12 -10.77 17.91
N THR A 163 -23.15 -9.96 18.17
CA THR A 163 -24.12 -9.60 17.14
C THR A 163 -23.56 -8.45 16.30
N PHE A 164 -23.58 -8.59 14.98
CA PHE A 164 -23.18 -7.54 14.03
C PHE A 164 -24.25 -7.43 12.95
N ASN A 165 -24.82 -6.22 12.78
CA ASN A 165 -25.94 -5.97 11.86
C ASN A 165 -27.10 -6.96 12.03
N ASP A 166 -27.50 -7.27 13.27
CA ASP A 166 -28.56 -8.23 13.66
C ASP A 166 -28.27 -9.71 13.36
N HIS A 167 -27.01 -10.05 13.08
CA HIS A 167 -26.57 -11.43 12.86
C HIS A 167 -25.60 -11.90 13.95
N ASP A 168 -25.74 -13.13 14.40
CA ASP A 168 -24.75 -13.78 15.27
C ASP A 168 -23.46 -14.03 14.48
N CYS A 169 -22.36 -13.44 14.93
CA CYS A 169 -21.06 -13.52 14.27
C CYS A 169 -20.00 -14.13 15.19
N TYR A 170 -19.10 -14.93 14.61
CA TYR A 170 -17.80 -15.15 15.19
C TYR A 170 -16.94 -13.89 15.02
N VAL A 171 -16.27 -13.47 16.09
CA VAL A 171 -15.37 -12.32 16.07
C VAL A 171 -13.94 -12.81 16.06
N ILE A 172 -13.23 -12.48 14.99
CA ILE A 172 -11.81 -12.79 14.83
C ILE A 172 -11.02 -11.49 14.98
N GLN A 173 -10.10 -11.44 15.94
CA GLN A 173 -9.12 -10.38 16.00
C GLN A 173 -7.97 -10.71 15.06
N ILE A 174 -7.65 -9.80 14.16
CA ILE A 174 -6.42 -9.80 13.37
C ILE A 174 -5.42 -8.89 14.06
N THR A 175 -4.19 -9.36 14.21
CA THR A 175 -3.07 -8.58 14.74
C THR A 175 -1.96 -8.56 13.68
N GLU A 176 -1.62 -7.37 13.21
CA GLU A 176 -0.59 -7.13 12.20
C GLU A 176 0.82 -7.19 12.82
N GLU A 177 1.86 -7.21 11.99
CA GLU A 177 3.25 -7.32 12.46
C GLU A 177 3.67 -6.11 13.31
N ASP A 178 3.13 -4.94 13.03
CA ASP A 178 3.36 -3.70 13.78
C ASP A 178 2.55 -3.60 15.08
N GLY A 179 1.64 -4.54 15.32
CA GLY A 179 0.79 -4.60 16.50
C GLY A 179 -0.58 -3.94 16.31
N ASP A 180 -0.87 -3.36 15.15
CA ASP A 180 -2.21 -2.86 14.84
C ASP A 180 -3.23 -4.01 14.84
N THR A 181 -4.46 -3.69 15.26
CA THR A 181 -5.51 -4.70 15.40
C THR A 181 -6.81 -4.30 14.72
N SER A 182 -7.50 -5.30 14.20
CA SER A 182 -8.85 -5.19 13.67
C SER A 182 -9.70 -6.38 14.09
N ARG A 183 -11.02 -6.20 14.12
CA ARG A 183 -11.99 -7.25 14.41
C ARG A 183 -12.81 -7.53 13.18
N VAL A 184 -12.76 -8.77 12.70
CA VAL A 184 -13.51 -9.24 11.54
C VAL A 184 -14.69 -10.09 12.03
N PHE A 185 -15.88 -9.79 11.50
CA PHE A 185 -17.14 -10.40 11.89
C PHE A 185 -17.59 -11.38 10.82
N TYR A 186 -17.62 -12.67 11.14
CA TYR A 186 -18.06 -13.74 10.25
C TYR A 186 -19.40 -14.29 10.73
N ASP A 187 -20.40 -14.24 9.86
CA ASP A 187 -21.74 -14.74 10.11
C ASP A 187 -21.73 -16.24 10.42
N VAL A 188 -22.40 -16.65 11.51
CA VAL A 188 -22.42 -18.05 11.96
C VAL A 188 -23.18 -18.95 10.97
N GLU A 189 -24.22 -18.44 10.31
CA GLU A 189 -25.10 -19.23 9.44
C GLU A 189 -24.50 -19.43 8.05
N THR A 190 -24.06 -18.34 7.42
CA THR A 190 -23.58 -18.31 6.03
C THR A 190 -22.06 -18.45 5.92
N SER A 191 -21.32 -18.31 7.03
CA SER A 191 -19.85 -18.24 7.06
C SER A 191 -19.25 -17.10 6.23
N LYS A 192 -20.05 -16.12 5.79
CA LYS A 192 -19.56 -14.94 5.06
C LYS A 192 -19.11 -13.85 6.03
N VAL A 193 -18.12 -13.07 5.64
CA VAL A 193 -17.76 -11.86 6.37
C VAL A 193 -18.87 -10.82 6.23
N LEU A 194 -19.32 -10.25 7.36
CA LEU A 194 -20.32 -9.17 7.37
C LEU A 194 -19.67 -7.80 7.52
N GLY A 195 -18.50 -7.74 8.16
CA GLY A 195 -17.79 -6.49 8.30
C GLY A 195 -16.49 -6.60 9.08
N VAL A 196 -15.82 -5.46 9.17
CA VAL A 196 -14.59 -5.26 9.93
C VAL A 196 -14.70 -3.98 10.74
N LYS A 197 -14.20 -4.02 11.97
CA LYS A 197 -13.97 -2.83 12.80
C LYS A 197 -12.47 -2.66 13.00
N SER A 198 -11.95 -1.46 12.76
CA SER A 198 -10.55 -1.11 12.94
C SER A 198 -10.41 0.18 13.74
N GLY A 199 -9.33 0.31 14.51
CA GLY A 199 -9.08 1.44 15.40
C GLY A 199 -9.49 1.17 16.84
N SER A 200 -9.19 2.13 17.70
CA SER A 200 -9.53 2.12 19.14
C SER A 200 -10.58 3.18 19.43
N GLU A 201 -11.38 3.01 20.48
CA GLU A 201 -12.33 4.04 20.90
C GLU A 201 -11.62 5.37 21.23
N PRO A 202 -12.20 6.53 20.85
CA PRO A 202 -13.45 6.72 20.11
C PRO A 202 -13.33 6.65 18.57
N GLU A 203 -12.14 6.35 18.04
CA GLU A 203 -11.78 6.42 16.61
C GLU A 203 -12.07 5.14 15.79
N ILE A 204 -13.14 4.40 16.11
CA ILE A 204 -13.44 3.14 15.41
C ILE A 204 -14.06 3.40 14.04
N THR A 205 -13.47 2.83 13.00
CA THR A 205 -14.06 2.75 11.67
C THR A 205 -14.64 1.35 11.43
N THR A 206 -15.88 1.30 10.93
CA THR A 206 -16.59 0.07 10.58
C THR A 206 -16.80 0.00 9.09
N VAL A 207 -16.46 -1.13 8.48
CA VAL A 207 -16.75 -1.46 7.08
C VAL A 207 -17.69 -2.66 7.07
N SER A 208 -18.81 -2.56 6.36
CA SER A 208 -19.79 -3.65 6.20
C SER A 208 -19.85 -4.12 4.76
N PHE A 209 -19.98 -5.43 4.54
CA PHE A 209 -20.09 -6.07 3.23
C PHE A 209 -21.50 -6.67 3.05
N LYS A 210 -22.21 -6.19 2.04
CA LYS A 210 -23.63 -6.51 1.78
C LYS A 210 -23.84 -6.93 0.33
N ASP A 211 -25.04 -7.45 0.05
CA ASP A 211 -25.50 -7.82 -1.30
C ASP A 211 -24.56 -8.79 -2.03
N TRP A 212 -24.32 -9.95 -1.43
CA TRP A 212 -23.43 -10.98 -2.00
C TRP A 212 -24.07 -11.68 -3.19
N LYS A 213 -23.43 -11.64 -4.36
CA LYS A 213 -23.91 -12.29 -5.60
C LYS A 213 -22.84 -13.21 -6.19
N ASN A 214 -23.32 -14.18 -6.96
CA ASN A 214 -22.49 -15.14 -7.65
C ASN A 214 -22.00 -14.58 -9.00
N VAL A 215 -20.70 -14.62 -9.24
CA VAL A 215 -20.06 -14.28 -10.52
C VAL A 215 -19.04 -15.37 -10.83
N ASP A 216 -19.23 -16.07 -11.95
CA ASP A 216 -18.43 -17.23 -12.36
C ASP A 216 -18.26 -18.31 -11.29
N GLY A 217 -19.25 -18.43 -10.41
CA GLY A 217 -19.25 -19.40 -9.33
C GLY A 217 -18.41 -18.99 -8.11
N ILE A 218 -18.06 -17.71 -7.99
CA ILE A 218 -17.44 -17.09 -6.82
C ILE A 218 -18.42 -16.04 -6.25
N GLN A 219 -18.53 -15.94 -4.93
CA GLN A 219 -19.39 -14.95 -4.27
C GLN A 219 -18.64 -13.64 -4.03
N PHE A 220 -19.20 -12.53 -4.50
CA PHE A 220 -18.66 -11.18 -4.30
C PHE A 220 -19.72 -10.28 -3.64
N PHE A 221 -19.35 -9.49 -2.64
CA PHE A 221 -20.21 -8.43 -2.10
C PHE A 221 -20.39 -7.34 -3.15
N HIS A 222 -21.61 -6.83 -3.31
CA HIS A 222 -21.92 -5.74 -4.26
C HIS A 222 -22.17 -4.40 -3.59
N THR A 223 -22.27 -4.39 -2.26
CA THR A 223 -22.41 -3.16 -1.49
C THR A 223 -21.38 -3.16 -0.37
N MET A 224 -20.62 -2.08 -0.27
CA MET A 224 -19.74 -1.83 0.85
C MET A 224 -20.14 -0.53 1.52
N GLU A 225 -20.31 -0.55 2.84
CA GLU A 225 -20.71 0.60 3.63
C GLU A 225 -19.65 0.88 4.68
N MET A 226 -19.14 2.11 4.70
CA MET A 226 -18.14 2.55 5.65
C MET A 226 -18.73 3.61 6.58
N VAL A 227 -18.49 3.45 7.87
CA VAL A 227 -18.93 4.37 8.94
C VAL A 227 -17.74 4.63 9.83
N GLY A 228 -17.42 5.88 10.12
CA GLY A 228 -16.32 6.25 11.01
C GLY A 228 -16.46 7.67 11.54
N PRO A 229 -15.70 8.02 12.58
CA PRO A 229 -15.87 9.28 13.31
C PRO A 229 -15.50 10.52 12.48
N GLN A 230 -14.65 10.34 11.47
CA GLN A 230 -14.27 11.41 10.55
C GLN A 230 -15.27 11.56 9.38
N MET A 231 -16.27 10.69 9.27
CA MET A 231 -17.26 10.75 8.19
C MET A 231 -18.61 11.24 8.72
N PRO A 232 -19.12 12.40 8.23
CA PRO A 232 -20.38 12.96 8.73
C PRO A 232 -21.59 12.09 8.40
N MET A 233 -21.48 11.22 7.39
CA MET A 233 -22.51 10.26 6.96
C MET A 233 -21.83 8.95 6.53
N PRO A 234 -22.54 7.80 6.55
CA PRO A 234 -22.05 6.57 5.96
C PRO A 234 -21.67 6.75 4.49
N MET A 235 -20.52 6.22 4.10
CA MET A 235 -20.09 6.18 2.71
C MET A 235 -20.45 4.82 2.10
N VAL A 236 -21.25 4.83 1.03
CA VAL A 236 -21.73 3.60 0.38
C VAL A 236 -21.12 3.46 -1.00
N PHE A 237 -20.46 2.34 -1.24
CA PHE A 237 -19.93 1.92 -2.53
C PHE A 237 -20.81 0.81 -3.09
N SER A 238 -21.22 0.97 -4.34
CA SER A 238 -21.99 -0.01 -5.08
C SER A 238 -21.13 -0.58 -6.21
N MET A 239 -21.02 -1.89 -6.28
CA MET A 239 -20.40 -2.62 -7.39
C MET A 239 -21.29 -2.52 -8.63
N THR A 240 -20.73 -2.06 -9.73
CA THR A 240 -21.42 -1.90 -11.01
C THR A 240 -20.95 -2.90 -12.07
N ASP A 241 -19.69 -3.33 -12.02
CA ASP A 241 -19.14 -4.34 -12.94
C ASP A 241 -18.06 -5.17 -12.27
N ILE A 242 -18.03 -6.47 -12.60
CA ILE A 242 -17.01 -7.39 -12.12
C ILE A 242 -16.66 -8.39 -13.19
N GLN A 243 -15.37 -8.54 -13.44
CA GLN A 243 -14.85 -9.42 -14.48
C GLN A 243 -13.70 -10.27 -13.93
N VAL A 244 -13.84 -11.58 -14.07
CA VAL A 244 -12.86 -12.57 -13.60
C VAL A 244 -12.16 -13.18 -14.80
N ASN A 245 -10.83 -13.16 -14.81
CA ASN A 245 -10.00 -13.78 -15.86
C ASN A 245 -10.27 -13.27 -17.30
N THR A 246 -10.77 -12.03 -17.44
CA THR A 246 -11.05 -11.41 -18.75
C THR A 246 -9.94 -10.49 -19.26
N LEU A 247 -9.01 -10.07 -18.39
CA LEU A 247 -7.95 -9.13 -18.73
C LEU A 247 -6.67 -9.88 -19.13
N ASP A 248 -5.94 -9.33 -20.09
CA ASP A 248 -4.60 -9.78 -20.47
C ASP A 248 -3.50 -8.94 -19.79
N ALA A 249 -2.24 -9.30 -20.05
CA ALA A 249 -1.09 -8.59 -19.49
C ALA A 249 -0.95 -7.15 -20.03
N ASP A 250 -1.42 -6.90 -21.26
CA ASP A 250 -1.28 -5.60 -21.91
C ASP A 250 -2.15 -4.54 -21.23
N TYR A 251 -3.26 -4.93 -20.60
CA TYR A 251 -4.08 -4.03 -19.79
C TYR A 251 -3.29 -3.35 -18.65
N PHE A 252 -2.29 -4.06 -18.12
CA PHE A 252 -1.44 -3.62 -17.01
C PHE A 252 -0.11 -3.02 -17.47
N ALA A 253 0.13 -2.94 -18.79
CA ALA A 253 1.34 -2.33 -19.30
C ALA A 253 1.41 -0.84 -18.95
N MET A 254 2.62 -0.36 -18.66
CA MET A 254 2.84 1.05 -18.37
C MET A 254 2.47 1.93 -19.59
N PRO A 255 1.84 3.09 -19.37
CA PRO A 255 1.60 4.08 -20.42
C PRO A 255 2.91 4.54 -21.09
N ALA A 256 2.82 5.00 -22.35
CA ALA A 256 3.99 5.42 -23.12
C ALA A 256 4.78 6.55 -22.45
N GLU A 257 4.07 7.49 -21.80
CA GLU A 257 4.64 8.58 -21.03
C GLU A 257 5.41 8.05 -19.80
N VAL A 258 4.86 7.06 -19.11
CA VAL A 258 5.53 6.41 -17.96
C VAL A 258 6.78 5.68 -18.42
N LYS A 259 6.72 4.98 -19.55
CA LYS A 259 7.88 4.32 -20.14
C LYS A 259 9.00 5.31 -20.44
N LYS A 260 8.67 6.44 -21.07
CA LYS A 260 9.64 7.50 -21.35
C LYS A 260 10.29 8.03 -20.06
N LEU A 261 9.51 8.28 -19.01
CA LEU A 261 10.04 8.70 -17.70
C LEU A 261 10.96 7.64 -17.08
N ALA A 262 10.61 6.36 -17.21
CA ALA A 262 11.41 5.25 -16.70
C ALA A 262 12.75 5.14 -17.45
N ASP A 263 12.72 5.26 -18.78
CA ASP A 263 13.91 5.23 -19.63
C ASP A 263 14.85 6.42 -19.34
N GLU A 264 14.31 7.63 -19.20
CA GLU A 264 15.08 8.83 -18.82
C GLU A 264 15.72 8.69 -17.44
N LYS A 265 14.99 8.12 -16.48
CA LYS A 265 15.51 7.86 -15.14
C LYS A 265 16.61 6.79 -15.15
N ALA A 266 16.46 5.74 -15.96
CA ALA A 266 17.48 4.71 -16.14
C ALA A 266 18.75 5.28 -16.80
N ALA A 267 18.60 6.15 -17.81
CA ALA A 267 19.71 6.84 -18.46
C ALA A 267 20.44 7.80 -17.48
N SER A 268 19.69 8.52 -16.63
CA SER A 268 20.29 9.39 -15.61
C SER A 268 21.08 8.60 -14.55
N LYS A 269 20.61 7.39 -14.19
CA LYS A 269 21.36 6.48 -13.33
C LYS A 269 22.61 5.92 -14.01
N SER A 270 22.58 5.64 -15.32
CA SER A 270 23.77 5.17 -16.06
C SER A 270 24.80 6.28 -16.27
N ASP A 271 24.40 7.54 -16.43
CA ASP A 271 25.35 8.66 -16.53
C ASP A 271 26.00 8.98 -15.16
N SER A 272 25.30 8.75 -14.04
CA SER A 272 25.90 8.84 -12.70
C SER A 272 26.82 7.67 -12.34
N ASP A 273 26.78 6.57 -13.12
CA ASP A 273 27.55 5.34 -12.86
C ASP A 273 28.68 5.11 -13.89
N ASN A 274 28.76 5.90 -14.97
CA ASN A 274 29.70 5.63 -16.06
C ASN A 274 30.58 6.79 -16.53
N GLY A 275 30.68 7.87 -15.75
CA GLY A 275 31.72 8.87 -15.92
C GLY A 275 32.19 9.37 -14.56
N GLU A 276 33.47 9.15 -14.22
CA GLU A 276 34.07 9.73 -13.02
C GLU A 276 33.88 11.26 -13.06
N ILE A 277 33.00 11.80 -12.22
CA ILE A 277 32.83 13.24 -12.05
C ILE A 277 34.13 13.73 -11.42
N LYS A 278 34.86 14.59 -12.12
CA LYS A 278 36.07 15.23 -11.60
C LYS A 278 35.68 16.49 -10.85
N LEU A 279 36.48 16.86 -9.85
CA LEU A 279 36.31 18.13 -9.15
C LEU A 279 36.37 19.33 -10.13
N SER A 280 37.08 19.21 -11.25
CA SER A 280 37.13 20.21 -12.33
C SER A 280 35.81 20.42 -13.06
N ASP A 281 34.86 19.49 -12.95
CA ASP A 281 33.58 19.53 -13.66
C ASP A 281 32.50 20.29 -12.87
N LEU A 282 32.86 20.79 -11.67
CA LEU A 282 32.03 21.62 -10.79
C LEU A 282 32.35 23.11 -10.97
N ASN A 283 31.37 23.97 -10.73
CA ASN A 283 31.59 25.42 -10.69
C ASN A 283 32.41 25.83 -9.45
N GLU A 284 32.92 27.06 -9.43
CA GLU A 284 33.85 27.53 -8.39
C GLU A 284 33.31 27.38 -6.95
N ASN A 285 32.05 27.76 -6.74
CA ASN A 285 31.38 27.64 -5.44
C ASN A 285 31.12 26.18 -5.05
N GLY A 286 30.78 25.33 -6.02
CA GLY A 286 30.51 23.91 -5.85
C GLY A 286 31.76 23.12 -5.46
N ARG A 287 32.94 23.49 -5.97
CA ARG A 287 34.22 22.87 -5.57
C ARG A 287 34.53 23.08 -4.09
N ALA A 288 34.48 24.34 -3.65
CA ALA A 288 34.73 24.69 -2.25
C ALA A 288 33.72 24.02 -1.30
N LEU A 289 32.45 23.98 -1.70
CA LEU A 289 31.39 23.31 -0.94
C LEU A 289 31.63 21.79 -0.84
N ALA A 290 31.91 21.14 -1.97
CA ALA A 290 32.20 19.70 -2.00
C ALA A 290 33.38 19.33 -1.11
N GLU A 291 34.51 20.01 -1.24
CA GLU A 291 35.70 19.73 -0.44
C GLU A 291 35.45 19.93 1.07
N MET A 292 34.79 21.03 1.44
CA MET A 292 34.48 21.34 2.83
C MET A 292 33.56 20.29 3.44
N GLN A 293 32.46 19.95 2.76
CA GLN A 293 31.48 19.00 3.25
C GLN A 293 32.02 17.57 3.27
N LEU A 294 32.74 17.15 2.24
CA LEU A 294 33.34 15.81 2.19
C LEU A 294 34.32 15.60 3.35
N LYS A 295 35.16 16.61 3.63
CA LYS A 295 36.08 16.58 4.77
C LYS A 295 35.34 16.51 6.11
N ALA A 296 34.26 17.28 6.26
CA ALA A 296 33.45 17.27 7.48
C ALA A 296 32.78 15.90 7.69
N ILE A 297 32.20 15.32 6.64
CA ILE A 297 31.55 14.01 6.66
C ILE A 297 32.54 12.92 7.03
N LEU A 298 33.71 12.88 6.40
CA LEU A 298 34.73 11.87 6.68
C LEU A 298 35.29 11.97 8.11
N LEU A 299 35.32 13.17 8.69
CA LEU A 299 35.72 13.39 10.08
C LEU A 299 34.65 12.92 11.08
N GLN A 300 33.37 13.16 10.77
CA GLN A 300 32.23 12.84 11.63
C GLN A 300 31.78 11.37 11.51
N SER A 301 32.04 10.74 10.37
CA SER A 301 31.61 9.37 10.04
C SER A 301 32.82 8.47 9.72
N PRO A 302 33.57 8.00 10.72
CA PRO A 302 34.82 7.27 10.48
C PRO A 302 34.63 5.86 9.90
N THR A 303 33.45 5.25 10.08
CA THR A 303 33.17 3.86 9.70
C THR A 303 32.42 3.73 8.37
N ALA A 304 32.58 2.60 7.68
CA ALA A 304 31.88 2.31 6.43
C ALA A 304 30.33 2.29 6.59
N ALA A 305 29.83 1.81 7.73
CA ALA A 305 28.38 1.79 8.02
C ALA A 305 27.79 3.20 8.14
N GLN A 306 28.47 4.10 8.85
CA GLN A 306 28.05 5.50 8.99
C GLN A 306 28.12 6.24 7.65
N LEU A 307 29.16 5.97 6.85
CA LEU A 307 29.27 6.53 5.51
C LEU A 307 28.17 6.02 4.57
N LYS A 308 27.77 4.74 4.68
CA LYS A 308 26.62 4.18 3.93
C LYS A 308 25.32 4.89 4.28
N GLU A 309 25.09 5.22 5.56
CA GLU A 309 23.92 5.98 6.01
C GLU A 309 23.93 7.41 5.46
N VAL A 310 25.07 8.09 5.51
CA VAL A 310 25.23 9.43 4.92
C VAL A 310 25.00 9.42 3.42
N VAL A 311 25.57 8.46 2.69
CA VAL A 311 25.36 8.30 1.24
C VAL A 311 23.88 8.11 0.93
N SER A 312 23.19 7.24 1.67
CA SER A 312 21.74 7.03 1.50
C SER A 312 20.94 8.32 1.71
N GLY A 313 21.30 9.14 2.70
CA GLY A 313 20.64 10.42 2.94
C GLY A 313 20.88 11.43 1.82
N LEU A 314 22.11 11.50 1.30
CA LEU A 314 22.43 12.37 0.18
C LEU A 314 21.71 11.95 -1.11
N GLU A 315 21.61 10.65 -1.38
CA GLU A 315 20.90 10.10 -2.55
C GLU A 315 19.40 10.40 -2.51
N GLN A 316 18.77 10.33 -1.34
CA GLN A 316 17.36 10.71 -1.16
C GLN A 316 17.13 12.22 -1.37
N GLY A 317 18.13 13.05 -1.01
CA GLY A 317 18.07 14.49 -1.19
C GLY A 317 18.22 14.97 -2.64
N LEU A 318 18.84 14.17 -3.52
CA LEU A 318 19.10 14.56 -4.92
C LEU A 318 17.83 14.92 -5.71
N GLY A 319 16.69 14.30 -5.38
CA GLY A 319 15.41 14.54 -6.06
C GLY A 319 14.83 15.93 -5.84
N TYR A 320 15.30 16.66 -4.83
CA TYR A 320 14.76 17.97 -4.43
C TYR A 320 15.74 19.13 -4.68
N MET A 321 16.90 18.86 -5.29
CA MET A 321 17.96 19.85 -5.50
C MET A 321 17.90 20.51 -6.88
N PRO A 322 18.17 21.83 -6.96
CA PRO A 322 18.46 22.50 -8.23
C PRO A 322 19.60 21.83 -9.00
N ALA A 323 19.56 21.87 -10.33
CA ALA A 323 20.49 21.14 -11.21
C ALA A 323 21.97 21.50 -11.00
N ASP A 324 22.27 22.74 -10.61
CA ASP A 324 23.61 23.24 -10.31
C ASP A 324 24.16 22.70 -8.98
N GLN A 325 23.28 22.43 -8.01
CA GLN A 325 23.65 21.79 -6.74
C GLN A 325 23.73 20.27 -6.90
N LYS A 326 22.82 19.67 -7.66
CA LYS A 326 22.74 18.23 -7.88
C LYS A 326 24.10 17.61 -8.26
N LYS A 327 24.84 18.23 -9.19
CA LYS A 327 26.16 17.76 -9.63
C LYS A 327 27.23 17.75 -8.54
N VAL A 328 27.16 18.69 -7.59
CA VAL A 328 28.07 18.78 -6.43
C VAL A 328 27.84 17.60 -5.49
N TYR A 329 26.58 17.27 -5.25
CA TYR A 329 26.19 16.15 -4.38
C TYR A 329 26.47 14.79 -5.05
N GLU A 330 26.25 14.66 -6.36
CA GLU A 330 26.64 13.48 -7.13
C GLU A 330 28.15 13.20 -7.04
N TYR A 331 28.99 14.26 -7.17
CA TYR A 331 30.44 14.15 -6.93
C TYR A 331 30.78 13.69 -5.51
N MET A 332 30.14 14.28 -4.49
CA MET A 332 30.38 13.88 -3.10
C MET A 332 29.99 12.43 -2.84
N ILE A 333 28.83 11.99 -3.34
CA ILE A 333 28.35 10.61 -3.22
C ILE A 333 29.35 9.65 -3.87
N GLN A 334 29.86 9.99 -5.06
CA GLN A 334 30.90 9.21 -5.74
C GLN A 334 32.15 9.04 -4.86
N GLU A 335 32.69 10.13 -4.31
CA GLU A 335 33.91 10.08 -3.49
C GLU A 335 33.68 9.34 -2.16
N LEU A 336 32.51 9.50 -1.54
CA LEU A 336 32.16 8.75 -0.32
C LEU A 336 32.01 7.25 -0.62
N LYS A 337 31.43 6.86 -1.77
CA LYS A 337 31.37 5.45 -2.21
C LYS A 337 32.77 4.88 -2.45
N LYS A 338 33.71 5.65 -3.03
CA LYS A 338 35.12 5.25 -3.15
C LYS A 338 35.75 5.02 -1.77
N GLU A 339 35.51 5.90 -0.81
CA GLU A 339 36.02 5.74 0.57
C GLU A 339 35.38 4.55 1.32
N ILE A 340 34.08 4.30 1.11
CA ILE A 340 33.40 3.10 1.62
C ILE A 340 34.07 1.85 1.06
N ALA A 341 34.31 1.79 -0.25
CA ALA A 341 34.96 0.64 -0.90
C ALA A 341 36.39 0.39 -0.37
N LYS A 342 37.11 1.43 0.07
CA LYS A 342 38.40 1.29 0.75
C LYS A 342 38.28 0.76 2.18
N LYS A 343 37.12 0.95 2.83
CA LYS A 343 36.89 0.66 4.26
C LYS A 343 36.08 -0.62 4.53
N GLY A 344 35.30 -1.14 3.57
CA GLY A 344 34.47 -2.37 3.69
C GLY A 344 32.98 -2.15 3.50
#